data_AF-A0A554MCB1-F1
#
_entry.id   AF-A0A554MCB1-F1
#
_cell.length_a   1.000
_cell.length_b   1.000
_cell.length_c   1.000
_cell.angle_alpha   90.00
_cell.angle_beta   90.00
_cell.angle_gamma   90.00
#
_symmetry.space_group_name_H-M   'P 1'
#
loop_
_entity.id
_entity.type
_entity.pdbx_description
1 polymer ?
#
loop_
_entity_poly.entity_id
_entity_poly.type
_entity_poly.pdbx_seq_one_letter_code
_entity_poly.pdbx_strand_id
1 'polypeptide(L)'
;MDFYNKENRKWILIFGLVVVLIIFIAVFSGVFKSNSKNDLQKDFSFIKLITAEHNFKSGLHDYTGAIMFPTPCYTMSVDAIVRESFPENVTIRFTIDEAKKIEACAQTVTEKNFRIIFQASKEAVVGATINDKPIKLEISKETIVE
;
A
#
# COMPACT_ATOMS: atom_id res chain seq x y z
N MET A 1 48.20 -22.50 45.58
CA MET A 1 48.02 -21.06 45.24
C MET A 1 46.52 -20.85 45.23
N ASP A 2 45.96 -20.68 46.41
CA ASP A 2 44.53 -20.88 46.66
C ASP A 2 43.97 -19.64 47.32
N PHE A 3 43.54 -18.68 46.50
CA PHE A 3 42.69 -17.58 46.94
C PHE A 3 41.29 -17.78 46.36
N TYR A 4 40.58 -18.80 46.87
CA TYR A 4 39.17 -18.99 46.57
C TYR A 4 38.34 -18.90 47.86
N ASN A 5 38.13 -17.65 48.30
CA ASN A 5 37.34 -17.32 49.49
C ASN A 5 35.85 -17.68 49.26
N LYS A 6 35.26 -18.43 50.19
CA LYS A 6 33.89 -18.96 50.15
C LYS A 6 32.81 -17.87 49.99
N GLU A 7 33.13 -16.64 50.36
CA GLU A 7 32.27 -15.45 50.21
C GLU A 7 32.20 -14.94 48.76
N ASN A 8 33.28 -15.10 47.99
CA ASN A 8 33.37 -14.71 46.58
C ASN A 8 32.68 -15.71 45.64
N ARG A 9 32.43 -16.93 46.11
CA ARG A 9 31.72 -17.98 45.35
C ARG A 9 30.28 -17.56 45.00
N LYS A 10 29.62 -16.76 45.86
CA LYS A 10 28.29 -16.23 45.56
C LYS A 10 28.33 -15.20 44.43
N TRP A 11 29.32 -14.31 44.46
CA TRP A 11 29.50 -13.29 43.44
C TRP A 11 29.93 -13.86 42.08
N ILE A 12 30.75 -14.91 42.07
CA ILE A 12 31.18 -15.58 40.83
C ILE A 12 29.99 -16.27 40.14
N LEU A 13 29.06 -16.87 40.89
CA LEU A 13 27.84 -17.45 40.34
C LEU A 13 26.88 -16.38 39.79
N ILE A 14 26.74 -15.26 40.48
CA ILE A 14 25.90 -14.13 40.03
C ILE A 14 26.49 -13.52 38.76
N PHE A 15 27.80 -13.27 38.73
CA PHE A 15 28.46 -12.67 37.56
C PHE A 15 28.38 -13.59 36.34
N GLY A 16 28.58 -14.90 36.53
CA GLY A 16 28.39 -15.90 35.47
C GLY A 16 26.97 -15.91 34.91
N LEU A 17 25.95 -15.84 35.78
CA LEU A 17 24.55 -15.82 35.36
C LEU A 17 24.20 -14.53 34.59
N VAL A 18 24.72 -13.38 35.03
CA VAL A 18 24.54 -12.09 34.34
C VAL A 18 25.16 -12.11 32.95
N VAL A 19 26.38 -12.66 32.80
CA VAL A 19 27.05 -12.76 31.49
C VAL A 19 26.27 -13.67 30.54
N VAL A 20 25.77 -14.82 31.02
CA VAL A 20 24.94 -15.72 30.21
C VAL A 20 23.63 -15.05 29.78
N LEU A 21 23.00 -14.27 30.66
CA LEU A 21 21.76 -13.56 30.38
C LEU A 21 21.96 -12.46 29.33
N ILE A 22 23.08 -11.73 29.38
CA ILE A 22 23.44 -10.72 28.36
C ILE A 22 23.67 -11.37 26.99
N ILE A 23 24.36 -12.52 26.94
CA ILE A 23 24.57 -13.26 25.68
C ILE A 23 23.23 -13.76 25.13
N PHE A 24 22.35 -14.27 26.00
CA PHE A 24 21.02 -14.72 25.60
C PHE A 24 20.17 -13.59 25.02
N ILE A 25 20.19 -12.41 25.64
CA ILE A 25 19.49 -11.22 25.14
C ILE A 25 20.07 -10.78 23.80
N ALA A 26 21.39 -10.71 23.66
CA ALA A 26 22.03 -10.30 22.40
C ALA A 26 21.68 -11.24 21.23
N VAL A 27 21.69 -12.56 21.48
CA VAL A 27 21.30 -13.57 20.47
C VAL A 27 19.80 -13.46 20.16
N PHE A 28 18.95 -13.31 21.19
CA PHE A 28 17.50 -13.24 21.00
C PHE A 28 17.07 -11.95 20.29
N SER A 29 17.68 -10.81 20.62
CA SER A 29 17.46 -9.53 19.94
C SER A 29 17.97 -9.55 18.49
N GLY A 30 19.05 -10.28 18.20
CA GLY A 30 19.55 -10.47 16.83
C GLY A 30 18.62 -11.33 15.96
N VAL A 31 17.97 -12.34 16.54
CA VAL A 31 17.05 -13.24 15.83
C VAL A 31 15.65 -12.61 15.64
N PHE A 32 15.24 -11.70 16.53
CA PHE A 32 13.95 -11.00 16.43
C PHE A 32 13.95 -9.71 15.59
N LYS A 33 15.00 -9.46 14.79
CA LYS A 33 14.92 -8.44 13.74
C LYS A 33 14.15 -9.03 12.55
N SER A 34 12.86 -9.28 12.75
CA SER A 34 11.96 -9.67 11.67
C SER A 34 11.84 -8.49 10.72
N ASN A 35 12.46 -8.70 9.56
CA ASN A 35 12.63 -7.76 8.48
C ASN A 35 11.35 -6.98 8.21
N SER A 36 11.43 -5.66 8.38
CA SER A 36 10.60 -4.72 7.64
C SER A 36 10.61 -5.20 6.20
N LYS A 37 9.47 -5.67 5.72
CA LYS A 37 9.31 -6.02 4.31
C LYS A 37 9.81 -4.81 3.54
N ASN A 38 10.92 -4.97 2.83
CA ASN A 38 11.28 -4.08 1.74
C ASN A 38 10.13 -4.24 0.74
N ASP A 39 9.07 -3.46 0.96
CA ASP A 39 8.05 -3.26 -0.04
C ASP A 39 8.80 -2.61 -1.19
N LEU A 40 9.03 -3.42 -2.23
CA LEU A 40 9.59 -2.98 -3.47
C LEU A 40 8.53 -2.01 -3.99
N GLN A 41 8.63 -0.74 -3.58
CA GLN A 41 7.68 0.30 -3.90
C GLN A 41 7.81 0.52 -5.41
N LYS A 42 7.08 -0.31 -6.14
CA LYS A 42 7.11 -0.39 -7.58
C LYS A 42 6.60 0.95 -8.08
N ASP A 43 7.48 1.65 -8.77
CA ASP A 43 7.21 3.02 -9.19
C ASP A 43 6.33 2.98 -10.44
N PHE A 44 5.09 3.43 -10.29
CA PHE A 44 4.10 3.55 -11.37
C PHE A 44 4.18 4.91 -12.07
N SER A 45 5.36 5.55 -12.07
CA SER A 45 5.60 6.89 -12.64
C SER A 45 5.32 7.02 -14.14
N PHE A 46 5.15 5.90 -14.85
CA PHE A 46 4.66 5.89 -16.23
C PHE A 46 3.19 6.35 -16.34
N ILE A 47 2.41 6.23 -15.27
CA ILE A 47 1.05 6.76 -15.17
C ILE A 47 1.13 8.14 -14.52
N LYS A 48 0.91 9.20 -15.30
CA LYS A 48 0.94 10.59 -14.82
C LYS A 48 -0.45 11.19 -14.61
N LEU A 49 -1.43 10.65 -15.32
CA LEU A 49 -2.79 11.15 -15.38
C LEU A 49 -3.72 9.96 -15.61
N ILE A 50 -4.85 9.97 -14.91
CA ILE A 50 -5.98 9.08 -15.18
C ILE A 50 -7.09 9.92 -15.77
N THR A 51 -7.59 9.50 -16.92
CA THR A 51 -8.75 10.13 -17.56
C THR A 51 -9.97 9.24 -17.35
N ALA A 52 -11.09 9.85 -16.94
CA ALA A 52 -12.35 9.15 -16.73
C ALA A 52 -13.53 9.94 -17.27
N GLU A 53 -14.53 9.24 -17.77
CA GLU A 53 -15.88 9.78 -17.91
C GLU A 53 -16.57 9.73 -16.55
N HIS A 54 -17.29 10.79 -16.21
CA HIS A 54 -18.04 10.91 -14.98
C HIS A 54 -19.52 11.10 -15.28
N ASN A 55 -20.35 10.23 -14.71
CA ASN A 55 -21.79 10.38 -14.72
C ASN A 55 -22.31 10.51 -13.29
N PHE A 56 -23.18 11.49 -13.03
CA PHE A 56 -23.85 11.66 -11.75
C PHE A 56 -25.35 11.53 -11.89
N LYS A 57 -25.95 10.66 -11.06
CA LYS A 57 -27.42 10.48 -11.00
C LYS A 57 -27.86 10.08 -9.60
N SER A 58 -28.80 10.83 -9.03
CA SER A 58 -29.46 10.49 -7.76
C SER A 58 -28.48 10.17 -6.59
N GLY A 59 -27.40 10.94 -6.46
CA GLY A 59 -26.39 10.74 -5.42
C GLY A 59 -25.36 9.63 -5.71
N LEU A 60 -25.41 9.02 -6.89
CA LEU A 60 -24.41 8.05 -7.34
C LEU A 60 -23.47 8.70 -8.34
N HIS A 61 -22.17 8.61 -8.05
CA HIS A 61 -21.11 8.95 -8.98
C HIS A 61 -20.64 7.67 -9.68
N ASP A 62 -20.62 7.67 -11.01
CA ASP A 62 -20.11 6.58 -11.85
C ASP A 62 -18.92 7.11 -12.67
N TYR A 63 -17.72 6.61 -12.34
CA TYR A 63 -16.49 6.93 -13.05
C TYR A 63 -16.07 5.73 -13.89
N THR A 64 -15.92 5.92 -15.19
CA THR A 64 -15.48 4.89 -16.13
C THR A 64 -14.29 5.38 -16.94
N GLY A 65 -13.25 4.58 -17.09
CA GLY A 65 -12.07 4.98 -17.85
C GLY A 65 -11.15 3.80 -18.16
N ALA A 66 -9.95 4.13 -18.63
CA ALA A 66 -8.93 3.15 -18.97
C ALA A 66 -7.53 3.64 -18.60
N ILE A 67 -6.65 2.70 -18.26
CA ILE A 67 -5.23 2.97 -17.98
C ILE A 67 -4.38 2.11 -18.89
N MET A 68 -3.36 2.73 -19.49
CA MET A 68 -2.38 2.05 -20.33
C MET A 68 -1.24 1.50 -19.50
N PHE A 69 -1.05 0.19 -19.55
CA PHE A 69 0.03 -0.52 -18.90
C PHE A 69 1.10 -0.93 -19.90
N PRO A 70 2.40 -0.86 -19.56
CA PRO A 70 3.47 -1.23 -20.49
C PRO A 70 3.50 -2.74 -20.79
N THR A 71 2.89 -3.56 -19.93
CA THR A 71 2.78 -5.01 -20.10
C THR A 71 1.41 -5.51 -19.62
N PRO A 72 0.93 -6.68 -20.09
CA PRO A 72 -0.33 -7.26 -19.64
C PRO A 72 -0.23 -7.88 -18.25
N CYS A 73 0.96 -7.94 -17.66
CA CYS A 73 1.22 -8.58 -16.37
C CYS A 73 0.77 -7.77 -15.17
N TYR A 74 0.33 -6.52 -15.37
CA TYR A 74 -0.27 -5.73 -14.31
C TYR A 74 -1.73 -6.13 -14.13
N THR A 75 -2.09 -6.39 -12.87
CA THR A 75 -3.47 -6.48 -12.41
C THR A 75 -3.82 -5.18 -11.70
N MET A 76 -5.05 -4.72 -11.88
CA MET A 76 -5.55 -3.48 -11.29
C MET A 76 -6.90 -3.75 -10.64
N SER A 77 -7.09 -3.29 -9.41
CA SER A 77 -8.40 -3.15 -8.77
C SER A 77 -8.68 -1.68 -8.45
N VAL A 78 -9.96 -1.33 -8.38
CA VAL A 78 -10.41 0.02 -8.08
C VAL A 78 -11.42 -0.02 -6.94
N ASP A 79 -11.21 0.83 -5.94
CA ASP A 79 -12.13 1.05 -4.82
C ASP A 79 -12.43 2.54 -4.66
N ALA A 80 -13.53 2.87 -3.99
CA ALA A 80 -13.80 4.23 -3.53
C ALA A 80 -13.81 4.28 -2.00
N ILE A 81 -13.09 5.26 -1.45
CA ILE A 81 -13.07 5.56 -0.02
C ILE A 81 -13.79 6.88 0.18
N VAL A 82 -15.00 6.83 0.73
CA VAL A 82 -15.80 8.01 1.07
C VAL A 82 -15.53 8.38 2.52
N ARG A 83 -15.04 9.59 2.77
CA ARG A 83 -14.87 10.11 4.13
C ARG A 83 -16.07 10.95 4.52
N GLU A 84 -16.58 10.71 5.73
CA GLU A 84 -17.74 11.40 6.29
C GLU A 84 -17.40 12.86 6.63
N SER A 85 -17.57 13.75 5.66
CA SER A 85 -17.46 15.21 5.79
C SER A 85 -18.48 15.90 4.89
N PHE A 86 -18.71 17.21 5.05
CA PHE A 86 -19.51 17.99 4.11
C PHE A 86 -18.70 19.19 3.56
N PRO A 87 -18.42 19.27 2.24
CA PRO A 87 -18.65 18.19 1.26
C PRO A 87 -17.80 16.95 1.59
N GLU A 88 -18.26 15.78 1.13
CA GLU A 88 -17.55 14.50 1.30
C GLU A 88 -16.22 14.55 0.55
N ASN A 89 -15.18 13.98 1.16
CA ASN A 89 -13.90 13.77 0.49
C ASN A 89 -13.80 12.32 0.04
N VAL A 90 -13.83 12.10 -1.27
CA VAL A 90 -13.78 10.77 -1.87
C VAL A 90 -12.41 10.52 -2.50
N THR A 91 -11.82 9.37 -2.21
CA THR A 91 -10.59 8.91 -2.85
C THR A 91 -10.87 7.65 -3.65
N ILE A 92 -10.71 7.71 -4.97
CA ILE A 92 -10.66 6.53 -5.83
C ILE A 92 -9.27 5.91 -5.68
N ARG A 93 -9.19 4.70 -5.16
CA ARG A 93 -7.95 3.98 -4.92
C ARG A 93 -7.76 2.91 -5.99
N PHE A 94 -6.72 3.07 -6.79
CA PHE A 94 -6.24 2.07 -7.72
C PHE A 94 -5.16 1.25 -7.03
N THR A 95 -5.37 -0.06 -6.91
CA THR A 95 -4.36 -0.99 -6.42
C THR A 95 -3.80 -1.74 -7.62
N ILE A 96 -2.50 -1.60 -7.87
CA ILE A 96 -1.82 -2.20 -9.00
C ILE A 96 -0.77 -3.18 -8.49
N ASP A 97 -0.87 -4.42 -8.96
CA ASP A 97 0.04 -5.51 -8.65
C ASP A 97 0.60 -6.11 -9.93
N GLU A 98 1.80 -6.69 -9.87
CA GLU A 98 2.28 -7.56 -10.93
C GLU A 98 1.86 -9.01 -10.66
N ALA A 99 1.31 -9.64 -11.69
CA ALA A 99 0.98 -11.06 -11.68
C ALA A 99 2.25 -11.89 -11.49
N LYS A 100 2.46 -12.39 -10.27
CA LYS A 100 3.64 -13.17 -9.84
C LYS A 100 3.90 -14.47 -10.62
N LYS A 101 3.01 -14.87 -11.55
CA LYS A 101 2.98 -16.21 -12.16
C LYS A 101 3.07 -16.24 -13.69
N ILE A 102 3.31 -15.11 -14.36
CA ILE A 102 3.46 -15.12 -15.81
C ILE A 102 4.95 -15.22 -16.13
N GLU A 103 5.44 -16.45 -16.36
CA GLU A 103 6.85 -16.75 -16.69
C GLU A 103 7.31 -16.11 -18.02
N ALA A 104 6.41 -15.50 -18.78
CA ALA A 104 6.71 -14.71 -19.97
C ALA A 104 5.72 -13.54 -20.12
N CYS A 105 6.05 -12.38 -19.53
CA CYS A 105 5.31 -11.15 -19.79
C CYS A 105 5.61 -10.67 -21.21
N ALA A 106 4.60 -10.68 -22.08
CA ALA A 106 4.70 -10.03 -23.38
C ALA A 106 4.95 -8.53 -23.17
N GLN A 107 5.93 -7.95 -23.85
CA GLN A 107 6.25 -6.52 -23.78
C GLN A 107 5.32 -5.71 -24.70
N THR A 108 4.02 -5.84 -24.48
CA THR A 108 2.99 -5.17 -25.27
C THR A 108 2.16 -4.27 -24.37
N VAL A 109 2.01 -3.02 -24.79
CA VAL A 109 1.15 -2.05 -24.11
C VAL A 109 -0.28 -2.58 -24.10
N THR A 110 -0.88 -2.62 -22.92
CA THR A 110 -2.20 -3.19 -22.69
C THR A 110 -3.08 -2.16 -22.01
N GLU A 111 -4.28 -1.95 -22.56
CA GLU A 111 -5.31 -1.13 -21.95
C GLU A 111 -6.06 -1.94 -20.88
N LYS A 112 -6.29 -1.34 -19.70
CA LYS A 112 -7.14 -1.90 -18.65
C LYS A 112 -8.25 -0.92 -18.31
N ASN A 113 -9.48 -1.35 -18.58
CA ASN A 113 -10.67 -0.58 -18.26
C ASN A 113 -11.00 -0.67 -16.76
N PHE A 114 -11.55 0.41 -16.22
CA PHE A 114 -12.10 0.44 -14.87
C PHE A 114 -13.47 1.10 -14.87
N ARG A 115 -14.29 0.72 -13.89
CA ARG A 115 -15.53 1.38 -13.56
C ARG A 115 -15.73 1.34 -12.05
N ILE A 116 -16.07 2.47 -11.45
CA ILE A 116 -16.36 2.56 -10.03
C ILE A 116 -17.61 3.41 -9.81
N ILE A 117 -18.50 2.90 -8.96
CA ILE A 117 -19.72 3.58 -8.58
C ILE A 117 -19.73 3.74 -7.07
N PHE A 118 -19.98 4.94 -6.58
CA PHE A 118 -20.08 5.21 -5.14
C PHE A 118 -21.14 6.27 -4.85
N GLN A 119 -21.64 6.25 -3.62
CA GLN A 119 -22.62 7.22 -3.14
C GLN A 119 -21.92 8.38 -2.44
N ALA A 120 -22.26 9.61 -2.84
CA ALA A 120 -21.80 10.85 -2.20
C ALA A 120 -22.70 12.01 -2.64
N SER A 121 -22.63 13.15 -1.95
CA SER A 121 -23.25 14.39 -2.42
C SER A 121 -22.68 14.85 -3.77
N LYS A 122 -23.44 15.64 -4.52
CA LYS A 122 -23.00 16.19 -5.81
C LYS A 122 -21.77 17.08 -5.64
N GLU A 123 -21.63 17.70 -4.47
CA GLU A 123 -20.56 18.60 -4.07
C GLU A 123 -19.29 17.87 -3.60
N ALA A 124 -19.30 16.54 -3.59
CA ALA A 124 -18.16 15.74 -3.15
C ALA A 124 -16.88 16.06 -3.92
N VAL A 125 -15.77 16.17 -3.18
CA VAL A 125 -14.45 16.40 -3.74
C VAL A 125 -13.81 15.05 -4.01
N VAL A 126 -13.59 14.72 -5.28
CA VAL A 126 -13.06 13.42 -5.71
C VAL A 126 -11.58 13.54 -6.09
N GLY A 127 -10.74 12.74 -5.45
CA GLY A 127 -9.33 12.55 -5.79
C GLY A 127 -9.03 11.10 -6.15
N ALA A 128 -7.81 10.83 -6.64
CA ALA A 128 -7.37 9.49 -6.99
C ALA A 128 -5.98 9.16 -6.42
N THR A 129 -5.73 7.88 -6.17
CA THR A 129 -4.43 7.36 -5.75
C THR A 129 -4.09 6.06 -6.48
N ILE A 130 -2.80 5.83 -6.75
CA ILE A 130 -2.26 4.53 -7.17
C ILE A 130 -1.37 4.02 -6.05
N ASN A 131 -1.69 2.86 -5.46
CA ASN A 131 -0.97 2.28 -4.33
C ASN A 131 -0.66 3.35 -3.25
N ASP A 132 -1.70 4.06 -2.84
CA ASP A 132 -1.70 5.15 -1.85
C ASP A 132 -0.89 6.42 -2.22
N LYS A 133 -0.32 6.49 -3.44
CA LYS A 133 0.31 7.71 -3.96
C LYS A 133 -0.70 8.55 -4.75
N PRO A 134 -0.79 9.88 -4.53
CA PRO A 134 -1.73 10.73 -5.25
C PRO A 134 -1.43 10.75 -6.74
N ILE A 135 -2.48 10.70 -7.56
CA ILE A 135 -2.41 10.81 -9.01
C ILE A 135 -3.45 11.83 -9.49
N LYS A 136 -3.14 12.54 -10.59
CA LYS A 136 -4.09 13.47 -11.19
C LYS A 136 -5.22 12.67 -11.84
N LEU A 137 -6.45 13.05 -11.54
CA LEU A 137 -7.67 12.58 -12.20
C LEU A 137 -8.22 13.73 -13.04
N GLU A 138 -8.42 13.50 -14.33
CA GLU A 138 -9.13 14.43 -15.21
C GLU A 138 -10.40 13.80 -15.75
N ILE A 139 -11.46 14.59 -15.77
CA ILE A 139 -12.75 14.17 -16.31
C ILE A 139 -12.76 14.52 -17.80
N SER A 140 -12.81 13.51 -18.68
CA SER A 140 -12.90 13.73 -20.13
C SER A 140 -14.29 14.15 -20.57
N LYS A 141 -15.31 13.68 -19.86
CA LYS A 141 -16.72 13.95 -20.13
C LYS A 141 -17.52 13.89 -18.85
N GLU A 142 -18.40 14.86 -18.66
CA GLU A 142 -19.30 14.93 -17.51
C GLU A 142 -20.75 14.89 -17.97
N THR A 143 -21.54 13.96 -17.41
CA THR A 143 -22.99 13.88 -17.64
C THR A 143 -23.72 13.92 -16.31
N ILE A 144 -24.54 14.94 -16.11
CA ILE A 144 -25.40 15.08 -14.93
C ILE A 144 -26.83 14.78 -15.36
N VAL A 145 -27.41 13.73 -14.80
CA VAL A 145 -28.82 13.38 -15.04
C VAL A 145 -29.61 13.75 -13.79
N GLU A 146 -30.44 14.78 -13.92
CA GLU A 146 -31.40 15.20 -12.88
C GLU A 146 -32.54 14.18 -12.67
#